data_AF-K6ZKG4-F1
#
_entry.id   AF-K6ZKG4-F1
#
_cell.length_a   1.000
_cell.length_b   1.000
_cell.length_c   1.000
_cell.angle_alpha   90.00
_cell.angle_beta   90.00
_cell.angle_gamma   90.00
#
_symmetry.space_group_name_H-M   'P 1'
#
loop_
_entity.id
_entity.type
_entity.pdbx_description
1 polymer ?
#
loop_
_entity_poly.entity_id
_entity_poly.type
_entity_poly.pdbx_seq_one_letter_code
_entity_poly.pdbx_strand_id
1 'polypeptide(L)'
;MLTIKKWFPTVCRLLGAIVILLAVASYMTNMTLIDLLSYVEKVFSYSFVLLFAPLLLFAGYAIVLVNRTTVNEAQKAFWFEIGQQSANGMSTLALTFTLLGISVGIGTLSKQSLTPETVNEVIGILTQQFSMAFMTTVVGLPAATLSRALLSISMVKPKRELPYERSFELPFMQHKKE
;
A
#
# COMPACT_ATOMS: atom_id res chain seq x y z
N MET A 1 -19.50 6.25 23.06
CA MET A 1 -19.13 7.54 22.44
C MET A 1 -17.76 7.38 21.79
N LEU A 2 -17.75 7.17 20.46
CA LEU A 2 -16.58 6.66 19.73
C LEU A 2 -15.41 7.66 19.68
N THR A 3 -14.22 7.13 19.92
CA THR A 3 -12.87 7.70 19.95
C THR A 3 -12.38 8.38 18.66
N ILE A 4 -13.12 9.31 18.06
CA ILE A 4 -12.68 10.08 16.85
C ILE A 4 -11.31 10.76 17.06
N LYS A 5 -11.02 11.21 18.29
CA LYS A 5 -9.77 11.93 18.63
C LYS A 5 -8.48 11.09 18.47
N LYS A 6 -8.55 9.76 18.58
CA LYS A 6 -7.37 8.87 18.49
C LYS A 6 -6.99 8.50 17.04
N TRP A 7 -7.90 8.70 16.09
CA TRP A 7 -7.77 8.26 14.70
C TRP A 7 -7.24 9.36 13.80
N PHE A 8 -7.67 10.60 14.08
CA PHE A 8 -7.23 11.82 13.41
C PHE A 8 -5.71 11.94 13.18
N PRO A 9 -4.83 11.73 14.19
CA PRO A 9 -3.38 11.92 13.99
C PRO A 9 -2.71 10.85 13.12
N THR A 10 -3.32 9.68 12.89
CA THR A 10 -2.77 8.71 11.93
C THR A 10 -3.19 9.03 10.52
N VAL A 11 -4.46 9.43 10.33
CA VAL A 11 -4.95 9.87 9.02
C VAL A 11 -4.15 11.08 8.54
N CYS A 12 -3.89 12.06 9.41
CA CYS A 12 -3.05 13.21 9.07
C CYS A 12 -1.60 12.83 8.71
N ARG A 13 -1.01 11.84 9.39
CA ARG A 13 0.36 11.38 9.07
C ARG A 13 0.42 10.65 7.72
N LEU A 14 -0.58 9.82 7.41
CA LEU A 14 -0.65 9.15 6.11
C LEU A 14 -0.87 10.15 4.98
N LEU A 15 -1.81 11.09 5.16
CA LEU A 15 -2.03 12.16 4.19
C LEU A 15 -0.79 13.03 4.01
N GLY A 16 -0.10 13.40 5.10
CA GLY A 16 1.15 14.14 5.04
C GLY A 16 2.25 13.38 4.28
N ALA A 17 2.40 12.08 4.53
CA ALA A 17 3.35 11.25 3.80
C ALA A 17 3.03 11.19 2.30
N ILE A 18 1.75 11.10 1.93
CA ILE A 18 1.30 11.13 0.53
C ILE A 18 1.65 12.48 -0.12
N VAL A 19 1.37 13.60 0.56
CA VAL A 19 1.70 14.94 0.05
C VAL A 19 3.22 15.11 -0.14
N ILE A 20 4.03 14.63 0.81
CA ILE A 20 5.50 14.67 0.70
C ILE A 20 5.96 13.84 -0.50
N LEU A 21 5.42 12.63 -0.69
CA LEU A 21 5.72 11.79 -1.85
C LEU A 21 5.37 12.48 -3.16
N LEU A 22 4.19 13.11 -3.25
CA LEU A 22 3.77 13.87 -4.42
C LEU A 22 4.67 15.07 -4.70
N ALA A 23 5.10 15.79 -3.66
CA ALA A 23 6.03 16.91 -3.79
C ALA A 23 7.41 16.46 -4.30
N VAL A 24 7.95 15.37 -3.75
CA VAL A 24 9.21 14.78 -4.23
C VAL A 24 9.08 14.32 -5.68
N ALA A 25 7.96 13.68 -6.03
CA ALA A 25 7.71 13.23 -7.39
C ALA A 25 7.62 14.41 -8.38
N SER A 26 6.87 15.46 -8.03
CA SER A 26 6.77 16.70 -8.82
C SER A 26 8.12 17.38 -9.00
N TYR A 27 8.94 17.43 -7.95
CA TYR A 27 10.30 17.97 -8.04
C TYR A 27 11.21 17.15 -8.96
N MET A 28 11.15 15.81 -8.86
CA MET A 28 11.99 14.92 -9.68
C MET A 28 11.60 14.93 -11.16
N THR A 29 10.30 15.05 -11.47
CA THR A 29 9.80 15.01 -12.85
C THR A 29 9.73 16.39 -13.51
N ASN A 30 9.94 17.48 -12.76
CA ASN A 30 9.69 18.87 -13.19
C ASN A 30 8.26 19.07 -13.73
N MET A 31 7.30 18.25 -13.30
CA MET A 31 5.89 18.34 -13.69
C MET A 31 5.08 19.06 -12.61
N THR A 32 4.05 19.80 -13.02
CA THR A 32 3.09 20.32 -12.05
C THR A 32 2.28 19.17 -11.43
N LEU A 33 1.64 19.41 -10.28
CA LEU A 33 0.79 18.42 -9.62
C LEU A 33 -0.32 17.89 -10.55
N ILE A 34 -0.93 18.78 -11.33
CA ILE A 34 -2.01 18.42 -12.26
C ILE A 34 -1.46 17.54 -13.38
N ASP A 35 -0.32 17.90 -13.96
CA ASP A 35 0.32 17.12 -15.02
C ASP A 35 0.73 15.73 -14.52
N LEU A 36 1.21 15.64 -13.27
CA LEU A 36 1.56 14.37 -12.64
C LEU A 36 0.33 13.48 -12.43
N LEU A 37 -0.79 14.05 -11.99
CA LEU A 37 -2.05 13.31 -11.86
C LEU A 37 -2.54 12.82 -13.24
N SER A 38 -2.51 13.67 -14.26
CA SER A 38 -2.85 13.29 -15.63
C SER A 38 -1.92 12.22 -16.19
N TYR A 39 -0.63 12.25 -15.82
CA TYR A 39 0.33 11.21 -16.19
C TYR A 39 -0.01 9.86 -15.53
N VAL A 40 -0.28 9.85 -14.22
CA VAL A 40 -0.71 8.64 -13.50
C VAL A 40 -1.99 8.08 -14.09
N GLU A 41 -2.96 8.94 -14.43
CA GLU A 41 -4.20 8.52 -15.08
C GLU A 41 -3.93 7.87 -16.45
N LYS A 42 -3.07 8.50 -17.26
CA LYS A 42 -2.69 7.97 -18.58
C LYS A 42 -1.96 6.63 -18.50
N VAL A 43 -1.13 6.44 -17.47
CA VAL A 43 -0.32 5.23 -17.29
C VAL A 43 -1.11 4.09 -16.65
N PHE A 44 -1.93 4.36 -15.63
CA PHE A 44 -2.57 3.30 -14.85
C PHE A 44 -4.04 3.07 -15.18
N SER A 45 -4.70 3.97 -15.91
CA SER A 45 -6.16 4.07 -16.04
C SER A 45 -6.88 4.57 -14.79
N TYR A 46 -7.85 5.44 -15.01
CA TYR A 46 -8.68 6.02 -13.95
C TYR A 46 -9.36 4.96 -13.07
N SER A 47 -9.95 3.92 -13.68
CA SER A 47 -10.68 2.87 -12.95
C SER A 47 -9.76 2.04 -12.06
N PHE A 48 -8.51 1.80 -12.47
CA PHE A 48 -7.54 1.09 -11.64
C PHE A 48 -7.20 1.91 -10.40
N VAL A 49 -6.84 3.19 -10.60
CA VAL A 49 -6.47 4.09 -9.49
C VAL A 49 -7.61 4.21 -8.48
N LEU A 50 -8.84 4.36 -8.96
CA LEU A 50 -10.04 4.48 -8.13
C LEU A 50 -10.26 3.26 -7.22
N LEU A 51 -10.01 2.04 -7.72
CA LEU A 51 -10.20 0.80 -6.95
C LEU A 51 -8.97 0.46 -6.10
N PHE A 52 -7.77 0.75 -6.60
CA PHE A 52 -6.50 0.42 -5.96
C PHE A 52 -6.18 1.36 -4.78
N ALA A 53 -6.44 2.66 -4.92
CA ALA A 53 -6.08 3.64 -3.90
C ALA A 53 -6.75 3.39 -2.52
N PRO A 54 -8.06 3.06 -2.44
CA PRO A 54 -8.70 2.72 -1.17
C PRO A 54 -8.07 1.49 -0.50
N LEU A 55 -7.72 0.46 -1.28
CA LEU A 55 -7.06 -0.75 -0.75
C LEU A 55 -5.67 -0.43 -0.20
N LEU A 56 -4.91 0.40 -0.91
CA LEU A 56 -3.61 0.87 -0.45
C LEU A 56 -3.73 1.66 0.86
N LEU A 57 -4.74 2.54 0.97
CA LEU A 57 -5.04 3.29 2.18
C LEU A 57 -5.43 2.36 3.34
N PHE A 58 -6.31 1.38 3.11
CA PHE A 58 -6.70 0.43 4.16
C PHE A 58 -5.53 -0.44 4.63
N ALA A 59 -4.67 -0.91 3.72
CA ALA A 59 -3.46 -1.64 4.07
C ALA A 59 -2.49 -0.78 4.89
N GLY A 60 -2.19 0.45 4.44
CA GLY A 60 -1.33 1.38 5.16
C GLY A 60 -1.90 1.75 6.54
N TYR A 61 -3.23 1.94 6.61
CA TYR A 61 -3.93 2.23 7.85
C TYR A 61 -3.85 1.07 8.85
N ALA A 62 -4.08 -0.16 8.39
CA ALA A 62 -3.92 -1.38 9.17
C ALA A 62 -2.49 -1.53 9.72
N ILE A 63 -1.46 -1.30 8.89
CA ILE A 63 -0.04 -1.35 9.31
C ILE A 63 0.21 -0.39 10.48
N VAL A 64 -0.30 0.84 10.40
CA VAL A 64 -0.10 1.82 11.47
C VAL A 64 -0.82 1.39 12.75
N LEU A 65 -2.03 0.84 12.66
CA LEU A 65 -2.80 0.41 13.83
C LEU A 65 -2.23 -0.83 14.51
N VAL A 66 -1.76 -1.83 13.75
CA VAL A 66 -1.10 -3.02 14.32
C VAL A 66 0.15 -2.64 15.12
N ASN A 67 0.90 -1.62 14.65
CA ASN A 67 2.09 -1.12 15.34
C ASN A 67 1.80 -0.25 16.58
N ARG A 68 0.54 0.09 16.88
CA ARG A 68 0.21 0.91 18.07
C ARG A 68 0.17 0.05 19.33
N THR A 69 0.95 0.45 20.33
CA THR A 69 1.02 -0.19 21.65
C THR A 69 -0.29 -0.13 22.43
N THR A 70 -1.19 0.80 22.09
CA THR A 70 -2.47 1.02 22.78
C THR A 70 -3.59 0.07 22.34
N VAL A 71 -3.34 -0.80 21.37
CA VAL A 71 -4.34 -1.68 20.75
C VAL A 71 -4.23 -3.07 21.36
N ASN A 72 -5.36 -3.66 21.77
CA ASN A 72 -5.40 -5.00 22.35
C ASN A 72 -5.07 -6.07 21.30
N GLU A 73 -4.59 -7.25 21.71
CA GLU A 73 -4.21 -8.33 20.80
C GLU A 73 -5.36 -8.76 19.86
N ALA A 74 -6.59 -8.85 20.35
CA ALA A 74 -7.77 -9.14 19.52
C ALA A 74 -8.02 -8.07 18.44
N GLN A 75 -7.78 -6.80 18.76
CA GLN A 75 -7.92 -5.71 17.80
C GLN A 75 -6.76 -5.71 16.80
N LYS A 76 -5.54 -6.06 17.22
CA LYS A 76 -4.40 -6.21 16.29
C LYS A 76 -4.68 -7.31 15.26
N ALA A 77 -5.20 -8.46 15.69
CA ALA A 77 -5.59 -9.54 14.79
C ALA A 77 -6.66 -9.06 13.78
N PHE A 78 -7.66 -8.32 14.22
CA PHE A 78 -8.66 -7.73 13.32
C PHE A 78 -8.06 -6.79 12.27
N TRP A 79 -7.18 -5.86 12.67
CA TRP A 79 -6.51 -4.94 11.74
C TRP A 79 -5.55 -5.67 10.81
N PHE A 80 -4.86 -6.70 11.31
CA PHE A 80 -4.01 -7.55 10.50
C PHE A 80 -4.80 -8.22 9.36
N GLU A 81 -5.96 -8.81 9.65
CA GLU A 81 -6.83 -9.41 8.64
C GLU A 81 -7.34 -8.40 7.62
N ILE A 82 -7.76 -7.19 8.05
CA ILE A 82 -8.14 -6.11 7.13
C ILE A 82 -6.98 -5.77 6.19
N GLY A 83 -5.77 -5.63 6.73
CA GLY A 83 -4.59 -5.32 5.95
C GLY A 83 -4.25 -6.43 4.94
N GLN A 84 -4.33 -7.69 5.36
CA GLN A 84 -4.06 -8.85 4.50
C GLN A 84 -5.08 -8.96 3.38
N GLN A 85 -6.37 -8.79 3.66
CA GLN A 85 -7.41 -8.79 2.64
C GLN A 85 -7.28 -7.61 1.68
N SER A 86 -6.90 -6.44 2.18
CA SER A 86 -6.63 -5.28 1.33
C SER A 86 -5.45 -5.56 0.38
N ALA A 87 -4.39 -6.18 0.88
CA ALA A 87 -3.24 -6.57 0.06
C ALA A 87 -3.56 -7.68 -0.96
N ASN A 88 -4.43 -8.62 -0.61
CA ASN A 88 -4.96 -9.60 -1.56
C ASN A 88 -5.80 -8.92 -2.64
N GLY A 89 -6.67 -7.97 -2.27
CA GLY A 89 -7.42 -7.15 -3.21
C GLY A 89 -6.51 -6.38 -4.18
N MET A 90 -5.42 -5.77 -3.67
CA MET A 90 -4.42 -5.09 -4.52
C MET A 90 -3.81 -6.04 -5.56
N SER A 91 -3.42 -7.24 -5.14
CA SER A 91 -2.85 -8.26 -6.03
C SER A 91 -3.84 -8.73 -7.09
N THR A 92 -5.11 -8.97 -6.70
CA THR A 92 -6.16 -9.39 -7.62
C THR A 92 -6.46 -8.29 -8.63
N LEU A 93 -6.63 -7.04 -8.21
CA LEU A 93 -6.87 -5.93 -9.11
C LEU A 93 -5.73 -5.71 -10.10
N ALA A 94 -4.48 -5.81 -9.64
CA ALA A 94 -3.32 -5.71 -10.51
C ALA A 94 -3.37 -6.75 -11.65
N LEU A 95 -3.66 -8.00 -11.31
CA LEU A 95 -3.80 -9.08 -12.30
C LEU A 95 -5.01 -8.86 -13.21
N THR A 96 -6.17 -8.48 -12.67
CA THR A 96 -7.38 -8.23 -13.45
C THR A 96 -7.18 -7.11 -14.47
N PHE A 97 -6.58 -5.98 -14.06
CA PHE A 97 -6.34 -4.86 -14.97
C PHE A 97 -5.22 -5.14 -15.97
N THR A 98 -4.25 -6.00 -15.62
CA THR A 98 -3.26 -6.51 -16.59
C THR A 98 -3.96 -7.34 -17.67
N LEU A 99 -4.81 -8.28 -17.28
CA LEU A 99 -5.59 -9.08 -18.21
C LEU A 99 -6.54 -8.22 -19.06
N LEU A 100 -7.18 -7.22 -18.45
CA LEU A 100 -8.04 -6.27 -19.15
C LEU A 100 -7.25 -5.49 -20.20
N GLY A 101 -6.11 -4.89 -19.83
CA GLY A 101 -5.29 -4.11 -20.75
C GLY A 101 -4.77 -4.94 -21.92
N ILE A 102 -4.33 -6.18 -21.67
CA ILE A 102 -3.93 -7.12 -22.74
C ILE A 102 -5.12 -7.50 -23.62
N SER A 103 -6.28 -7.80 -23.02
CA SER A 103 -7.49 -8.19 -23.76
C SER A 103 -7.98 -7.07 -24.67
N VAL A 104 -8.00 -5.83 -24.18
CA VAL A 104 -8.33 -4.65 -25.00
C VAL A 104 -7.28 -4.45 -26.08
N GLY A 105 -5.99 -4.63 -25.76
CA GLY A 105 -4.86 -4.66 -26.72
C GLY A 105 -5.13 -5.54 -27.92
N ILE A 106 -5.38 -6.81 -27.66
CA ILE A 106 -5.68 -7.80 -28.69
C ILE A 106 -6.99 -7.47 -29.42
N GLY A 107 -7.99 -6.96 -28.71
CA GLY A 107 -9.27 -6.54 -29.29
C GLY A 107 -9.15 -5.34 -30.24
N THR A 108 -8.19 -4.44 -30.05
CA THR A 108 -7.90 -3.37 -31.00
C THR A 108 -7.21 -3.90 -32.25
N LEU A 109 -6.24 -4.81 -32.09
CA LEU A 109 -5.55 -5.48 -33.21
C LEU A 109 -6.51 -6.22 -34.16
N SER A 110 -7.57 -6.83 -33.63
CA SER A 110 -8.51 -7.61 -34.45
C SER A 110 -9.47 -6.73 -35.27
N LYS A 111 -9.56 -5.43 -34.98
CA LYS A 111 -10.51 -4.49 -35.62
C LYS A 111 -9.86 -3.51 -36.58
N GLN A 112 -8.54 -3.29 -36.48
CA GLN A 112 -7.83 -2.34 -37.34
C GLN A 112 -7.16 -3.06 -38.51
N SER A 113 -7.37 -2.57 -39.74
CA SER A 113 -6.61 -3.03 -40.90
C SER A 113 -5.18 -2.51 -40.80
N LEU A 114 -4.22 -3.43 -40.78
CA LEU A 114 -2.79 -3.11 -40.76
C LEU A 114 -2.35 -2.74 -42.18
N THR A 115 -2.38 -1.45 -42.51
CA THR A 115 -1.84 -0.90 -43.75
C THR A 115 -0.61 -0.03 -43.45
N PRO A 116 0.26 0.26 -44.43
CA PRO A 116 1.42 1.13 -44.23
C PRO A 116 1.06 2.51 -43.64
N GLU A 117 -0.16 3.01 -43.92
CA GLU A 117 -0.66 4.29 -43.44
C GLU A 117 -1.13 4.24 -41.98
N THR A 118 -1.68 3.11 -41.53
CA THR A 118 -2.30 2.98 -40.19
C THR A 118 -1.37 2.35 -39.15
N VAL A 119 -0.29 1.68 -39.57
CA VAL A 119 0.55 0.86 -38.67
C VAL A 119 1.14 1.64 -37.49
N ASN A 120 1.57 2.89 -37.71
CA ASN A 120 2.15 3.72 -36.66
C ASN A 120 1.12 4.10 -35.58
N GLU A 121 -0.11 4.37 -36.00
CA GLU A 121 -1.22 4.66 -35.09
C GLU A 121 -1.60 3.42 -34.27
N VAL A 122 -1.70 2.26 -34.94
CA VAL A 122 -2.00 0.98 -34.28
C VAL A 122 -0.94 0.66 -33.22
N ILE A 123 0.35 0.80 -33.55
CA ILE A 123 1.44 0.59 -32.60
C ILE A 123 1.31 1.53 -31.40
N GLY A 124 1.03 2.82 -31.62
CA GLY A 124 0.85 3.79 -30.54
C GLY A 124 -0.26 3.40 -29.57
N ILE A 125 -1.42 3.00 -30.08
CA ILE A 125 -2.57 2.57 -29.26
C ILE A 125 -2.21 1.30 -28.47
N LEU A 126 -1.56 0.32 -29.10
CA LEU A 126 -1.17 -0.92 -28.45
C LEU A 126 -0.11 -0.70 -27.38
N THR A 127 0.88 0.15 -27.64
CA THR A 127 1.88 0.54 -26.65
C THR A 127 1.19 1.15 -25.43
N GLN A 128 0.16 1.98 -25.60
CA GLN A 128 -0.57 2.56 -24.49
C GLN A 128 -1.34 1.50 -23.68
N GLN A 129 -2.07 0.61 -24.35
CA GLN A 129 -2.87 -0.43 -23.68
C GLN A 129 -2.00 -1.48 -22.97
N PHE A 130 -0.89 -1.90 -23.59
CA PHE A 130 0.07 -2.80 -22.97
C PHE A 130 0.88 -2.12 -21.87
N SER A 131 1.29 -0.86 -22.04
CA SER A 131 1.95 -0.10 -20.97
C SER A 131 1.06 -0.03 -19.74
N MET A 132 -0.24 0.23 -19.92
CA MET A 132 -1.20 0.19 -18.81
C MET A 132 -1.25 -1.18 -18.14
N ALA A 133 -1.40 -2.25 -18.93
CA ALA A 133 -1.41 -3.61 -18.41
C ALA A 133 -0.17 -3.92 -17.57
N PHE A 134 1.02 -3.67 -18.11
CA PHE A 134 2.28 -3.95 -17.42
C PHE A 134 2.48 -3.07 -16.18
N MET A 135 2.15 -1.78 -16.25
CA MET A 135 2.35 -0.88 -15.11
C MET A 135 1.48 -1.24 -13.91
N THR A 136 0.24 -1.71 -14.14
CA THR A 136 -0.63 -2.13 -13.04
C THR A 136 -0.07 -3.31 -12.25
N THR A 137 0.65 -4.24 -12.88
CA THR A 137 1.32 -5.36 -12.21
C THR A 137 2.68 -4.99 -11.64
N VAL A 138 3.49 -4.23 -12.39
CA VAL A 138 4.81 -3.75 -11.96
C VAL A 138 4.72 -2.94 -10.67
N VAL A 139 3.66 -2.18 -10.47
CA VAL A 139 3.45 -1.43 -9.22
C VAL A 139 2.53 -2.19 -8.26
N GLY A 140 1.44 -2.76 -8.74
CA GLY A 140 0.42 -3.36 -7.89
C GLY A 140 0.88 -4.60 -7.13
N LEU A 141 1.62 -5.51 -7.77
CA LEU A 141 2.09 -6.74 -7.11
C LEU A 141 3.18 -6.49 -6.07
N PRO A 142 4.20 -5.64 -6.34
CA PRO A 142 5.14 -5.26 -5.29
C PRO A 142 4.45 -4.54 -4.13
N ALA A 143 3.53 -3.61 -4.39
CA ALA A 143 2.80 -2.91 -3.33
C ALA A 143 1.97 -3.88 -2.47
N ALA A 144 1.30 -4.86 -3.08
CA ALA A 144 0.60 -5.92 -2.37
C ALA A 144 1.56 -6.73 -1.49
N THR A 145 2.66 -7.19 -2.05
CA THR A 145 3.66 -8.02 -1.34
C THR A 145 4.33 -7.27 -0.20
N LEU A 146 4.73 -6.02 -0.42
CA LEU A 146 5.28 -5.13 0.60
C LEU A 146 4.29 -4.93 1.75
N SER A 147 3.01 -4.69 1.43
CA SER A 147 1.97 -4.52 2.45
C SER A 147 1.83 -5.77 3.31
N ARG A 148 1.76 -6.96 2.69
CA ARG A 148 1.71 -8.24 3.43
C ARG A 148 2.94 -8.43 4.30
N ALA A 149 4.14 -8.20 3.76
CA ALA A 149 5.38 -8.34 4.50
C ALA A 149 5.44 -7.42 5.73
N LEU A 150 5.09 -6.14 5.55
CA LEU A 150 5.05 -5.17 6.64
C LEU A 150 4.02 -5.52 7.71
N LEU A 151 2.84 -6.00 7.32
CA LEU A 151 1.81 -6.48 8.26
C LEU A 151 2.31 -7.67 9.08
N SER A 152 2.88 -8.68 8.42
CA SER A 152 3.41 -9.88 9.09
C SER A 152 4.52 -9.54 10.07
N ILE A 153 5.47 -8.69 9.68
CA ILE A 153 6.54 -8.21 10.57
C ILE A 153 5.96 -7.42 11.75
N SER A 154 4.94 -6.59 11.51
CA SER A 154 4.31 -5.78 12.56
C SER A 154 3.58 -6.62 13.60
N MET A 155 3.05 -7.78 13.20
CA MET A 155 2.38 -8.72 14.11
C MET A 155 3.37 -9.48 15.02
N VAL A 156 4.54 -9.81 14.49
CA VAL A 156 5.55 -10.63 15.19
C VAL A 156 6.49 -9.80 16.08
N LYS A 157 6.53 -8.46 15.91
CA LYS A 157 7.46 -7.57 16.65
C LYS A 157 7.51 -7.93 18.15
N PRO A 158 8.64 -8.48 18.64
CA PRO A 158 8.73 -8.93 20.01
C PRO A 158 8.58 -7.72 20.94
N LYS A 159 7.76 -7.88 21.98
CA LYS A 159 7.65 -6.90 23.06
C LYS A 159 9.05 -6.79 23.66
N ARG A 160 9.66 -5.60 23.55
CA ARG A 160 10.99 -5.35 24.12
C ARG A 160 10.84 -5.49 25.64
N GLU A 161 11.14 -6.66 26.18
CA GLU A 161 11.23 -6.85 27.62
C GLU A 161 12.41 -6.00 28.07
N LEU A 162 12.12 -4.86 28.71
CA LEU A 162 13.13 -4.12 29.44
C LEU A 162 13.67 -5.06 30.52
N PRO A 163 14.99 -5.16 30.72
CA PRO A 163 15.53 -6.00 31.77
C PRO A 163 14.88 -5.61 33.09
N TYR A 164 14.19 -6.58 33.69
CA TYR A 164 13.66 -6.51 35.05
C TYR A 164 14.75 -5.93 35.95
N GLU A 165 14.45 -4.81 36.63
CA GLU A 165 15.33 -4.32 37.69
C GLU A 165 15.61 -5.50 38.60
N ARG A 166 16.89 -5.84 38.68
CA ARG A 166 17.38 -6.88 39.57
C ARG A 166 17.10 -6.35 40.97
N SER A 167 15.98 -6.76 41.57
CA SER A 167 15.72 -6.62 42.99
C SER A 167 16.95 -7.16 43.69
N PHE A 168 17.80 -6.25 44.14
CA PHE A 168 18.98 -6.58 44.92
C PHE A 168 18.45 -6.93 46.32
N GLU A 169 17.93 -8.14 46.45
CA GLU A 169 17.71 -8.76 47.75
C GLU A 169 19.09 -8.89 48.39
N LEU A 170 19.43 -7.91 49.24
CA LEU A 170 20.55 -7.99 50.17
C LEU A 170 20.28 -9.16 51.13
N PRO A 171 21.11 -10.20 51.15
CA PRO A 171 20.94 -11.32 52.05
C PRO A 171 21.59 -10.99 53.40
N PHE A 172 21.15 -9.93 54.09
CA PHE A 172 21.67 -9.63 55.43
C PHE A 172 20.64 -8.90 56.29
N MET A 173 19.89 -9.68 57.07
CA MET A 173 19.74 -9.51 58.52
C MET A 173 18.58 -10.38 59.03
N GLN A 174 18.83 -11.68 59.18
CA GLN A 174 18.15 -12.43 60.25
C GLN A 174 18.88 -12.12 61.55
N HIS A 175 18.43 -11.09 62.27
CA HIS A 175 18.79 -10.95 63.69
C HIS A 175 17.66 -11.49 64.55
N LYS A 176 17.92 -12.69 65.05
CA LYS A 176 17.31 -13.34 66.20
C LYS A 176 17.17 -12.35 67.38
N LYS A 177 15.96 -12.25 67.94
CA LYS A 177 15.65 -11.87 69.33
C LYS A 177 14.57 -12.87 69.76
N GLU A 178 14.98 -13.92 70.48
CA GLU A 178 14.82 -14.04 71.94
C GLU A 178 13.37 -13.85 72.38
#